data_AF-A0A8T5XMT1-F1
#
_entry.id   AF-A0A8T5XMT1-F1
#
_cell.length_a   1.000
_cell.length_b   1.000
_cell.length_c   1.000
_cell.angle_alpha   90.00
_cell.angle_beta   90.00
_cell.angle_gamma   90.00
#
_symmetry.space_group_name_H-M   'P 1'
#
loop_
_entity.id
_entity.type
_entity.pdbx_description
1 polymer ?
#
loop_
_entity_poly.entity_id
_entity_poly.type
_entity_poly.pdbx_seq_one_letter_code
_entity_poly.pdbx_strand_id
1 'polypeptide(L)'
;MEVYLLTKRIVYISLVLIWLIIIFSLSSEVGKKSDIKSKTIVNLIYDKSDIIEFDNITEKELNYYVRKLGHVLEYFILTIFILGLLKTLSIDIKYKYGLAYFISTTCAILDEYNQTFVIGRDGRITDIFIDNLGIVSALVIVSIFHLLQGTIKWKTKGGEL
;
A
#
# COMPACT_ATOMS: atom_id res chain seq x y z
N MET A 1 -9.04 0.62 29.88
CA MET A 1 -9.41 0.79 28.45
C MET A 1 -8.58 1.88 27.77
N GLU A 2 -8.37 3.04 28.40
CA GLU A 2 -7.58 4.14 27.84
C GLU A 2 -6.11 3.79 27.56
N VAL A 3 -5.42 3.17 28.53
CA VAL A 3 -4.01 2.77 28.36
C VAL A 3 -3.81 1.85 27.15
N TYR A 4 -4.73 0.90 26.94
CA TYR A 4 -4.68 -0.01 25.79
C TYR A 4 -4.83 0.71 24.44
N LEU A 5 -5.75 1.67 24.34
CA LEU A 5 -5.93 2.49 23.14
C LEU A 5 -4.72 3.38 22.88
N LEU A 6 -4.12 3.93 23.94
CA LEU A 6 -2.89 4.72 23.85
C LEU A 6 -1.72 3.88 23.33
N THR A 7 -1.50 2.68 23.87
CA THR A 7 -0.47 1.76 23.39
C THR A 7 -0.66 1.43 21.90
N LYS A 8 -1.88 1.05 21.49
CA LYS A 8 -2.18 0.80 20.07
C LYS A 8 -1.91 2.01 19.18
N ARG A 9 -2.29 3.20 19.65
CA ARG A 9 -2.07 4.44 18.92
C ARG A 9 -0.57 4.68 18.68
N ILE A 10 0.25 4.52 19.72
CA ILE A 10 1.71 4.65 19.61
C ILE A 10 2.26 3.65 18.60
N VAL A 11 1.86 2.38 18.68
CA VAL A 11 2.30 1.34 17.75
C VAL A 11 1.96 1.70 16.30
N TYR A 12 0.72 2.09 16.01
CA TYR A 12 0.34 2.46 14.64
C TYR A 12 1.00 3.76 14.16
N ILE A 13 1.23 4.74 15.02
CA ILE A 13 2.02 5.92 14.67
C ILE A 13 3.44 5.49 14.27
N SER A 14 4.09 4.64 15.08
CA SER A 14 5.43 4.13 14.75
C SER A 14 5.43 3.36 13.43
N LEU A 15 4.45 2.50 13.18
CA LEU A 15 4.34 1.76 11.92
C LEU A 15 4.16 2.69 10.71
N VAL A 16 3.29 3.70 10.81
CA VAL A 16 3.11 4.70 9.75
C VAL A 16 4.42 5.44 9.48
N LEU A 17 5.10 5.93 10.52
CA LEU A 17 6.34 6.69 10.36
C LEU A 17 7.46 5.85 9.75
N ILE A 18 7.66 4.63 10.25
CA ILE A 18 8.67 3.70 9.71
C ILE A 18 8.37 3.37 8.25
N TRP A 19 7.09 3.12 7.93
CA TRP A 19 6.71 2.78 6.56
C TRP A 19 6.86 3.96 5.60
N LEU A 20 6.54 5.18 6.02
CA LEU A 20 6.82 6.39 5.24
C LEU A 20 8.31 6.56 4.99
N ILE A 21 9.17 6.33 5.99
CA ILE A 21 10.63 6.38 5.80
C ILE A 21 11.06 5.36 4.73
N ILE A 22 10.49 4.15 4.74
CA ILE A 22 10.77 3.13 3.72
C ILE A 22 10.35 3.61 2.33
N ILE A 23 9.11 4.08 2.16
CA ILE A 23 8.59 4.58 0.88
C ILE A 23 9.49 5.69 0.33
N PHE A 24 9.74 6.74 1.12
CA PHE A 24 10.56 7.86 0.66
C PHE A 24 12.02 7.47 0.40
N SER A 25 12.56 6.50 1.15
CA SER A 25 13.92 5.98 0.90
C SER A 25 14.00 5.23 -0.42
N LEU A 26 13.00 4.40 -0.74
CA LEU A 26 12.92 3.64 -2.01
C LEU A 26 12.64 4.56 -3.20
N SER A 27 11.80 5.57 -3.00
CA SER A 27 11.47 6.61 -3.97
C SER A 27 12.67 7.49 -4.33
N SER A 28 13.48 7.85 -3.33
CA SER A 28 14.69 8.68 -3.50
C SER A 28 15.85 7.94 -4.17
N GLU A 29 15.73 6.63 -4.44
CA GLU A 29 16.76 5.91 -5.19
C GLU A 29 16.76 6.33 -6.67
N VAL A 30 17.95 6.75 -7.14
CA VAL A 30 18.26 7.08 -8.54
C VAL A 30 17.68 6.02 -9.48
N GLY A 31 17.05 6.45 -10.57
CA GLY A 31 16.32 5.57 -11.50
C GLY A 31 17.10 4.31 -11.88
N LYS A 32 18.39 4.47 -12.23
CA LYS A 32 19.30 3.36 -12.57
C LYS A 32 19.46 2.31 -11.47
N LYS A 33 19.52 2.72 -10.20
CA LYS A 33 19.68 1.79 -9.07
C LYS A 33 18.36 1.06 -8.78
N SER A 34 17.24 1.77 -8.87
CA SER A 34 15.91 1.16 -8.76
C SER A 34 15.67 0.13 -9.86
N ASP A 35 16.11 0.43 -11.09
CA ASP A 35 16.00 -0.47 -12.23
C ASP A 35 16.81 -1.75 -12.07
N ILE A 36 18.02 -1.69 -11.49
CA ILE A 36 18.83 -2.89 -11.24
C ILE A 36 18.13 -3.82 -10.24
N LYS A 37 17.52 -3.27 -9.18
CA LYS A 37 16.80 -4.06 -8.18
C LYS A 37 15.61 -4.80 -8.79
N SER A 38 14.76 -4.08 -9.52
CA SER A 38 13.60 -4.68 -10.16
C SER A 38 14.00 -5.62 -11.29
N LYS A 39 15.07 -5.33 -12.05
CA LYS A 39 15.65 -6.27 -13.03
C LYS A 39 16.15 -7.57 -12.41
N THR A 40 16.67 -7.55 -11.18
CA THR A 40 17.05 -8.78 -10.47
C THR A 40 15.84 -9.68 -10.23
N ILE A 41 14.69 -9.10 -9.85
CA ILE A 41 13.43 -9.82 -9.69
C ILE A 41 12.94 -10.33 -11.06
N VAL A 42 13.00 -9.50 -12.09
CA VAL A 42 12.64 -9.88 -13.47
C VAL A 42 13.49 -11.05 -13.98
N ASN A 43 14.80 -11.02 -13.76
CA ASN A 43 15.70 -12.10 -14.17
C ASN A 43 15.38 -13.41 -13.43
N LEU A 44 15.03 -13.36 -12.14
CA LEU A 44 14.57 -14.55 -11.40
C LEU A 44 13.25 -15.13 -11.93
N ILE A 45 12.38 -14.28 -12.50
CA ILE A 45 11.14 -14.71 -13.15
C ILE A 45 11.45 -15.37 -14.49
N TYR A 46 12.33 -14.77 -15.30
CA TYR A 46 12.76 -15.36 -16.59
C TYR A 46 13.55 -16.66 -16.41
N ASP A 47 14.39 -16.79 -15.39
CA ASP A 47 15.12 -18.05 -15.11
C ASP A 47 14.16 -19.20 -14.75
N LYS A 48 12.92 -18.88 -14.38
CA LYS A 48 11.84 -19.85 -14.11
C LYS A 48 10.79 -19.91 -15.24
N SER A 49 11.08 -19.32 -16.40
CA SER A 49 10.13 -19.17 -17.53
C SER A 49 9.77 -20.47 -18.23
N ASP A 50 10.42 -21.60 -17.93
CA ASP A 50 9.94 -22.94 -18.31
C ASP A 50 8.50 -23.23 -17.82
N ILE A 51 7.97 -22.41 -16.90
CA ILE A 51 6.61 -22.53 -16.31
C ILE A 51 5.64 -21.44 -16.81
N ILE A 52 6.14 -20.32 -17.34
CA ILE A 52 5.33 -19.15 -17.71
C ILE A 52 5.81 -18.60 -19.06
N GLU A 53 5.01 -18.80 -20.11
CA GLU A 53 5.22 -18.17 -21.42
C GLU A 53 4.99 -16.65 -21.30
N PHE A 54 6.08 -15.89 -21.30
CA PHE A 54 6.05 -14.42 -21.45
C PHE A 54 6.10 -14.01 -22.92
N ASP A 55 5.48 -14.80 -23.80
CA ASP A 55 5.40 -14.49 -25.22
C ASP A 55 4.75 -13.10 -25.36
N ASN A 56 5.53 -12.15 -25.88
CA ASN A 56 5.19 -10.75 -26.16
C ASN A 56 5.39 -9.69 -25.05
N ILE A 57 5.97 -10.01 -23.88
CA ILE A 57 6.34 -8.98 -22.88
C ILE A 57 7.86 -8.77 -22.90
N THR A 58 8.30 -7.53 -23.14
CA THR A 58 9.73 -7.20 -23.07
C THR A 58 10.22 -7.09 -21.63
N GLU A 59 11.52 -7.33 -21.39
CA GLU A 59 12.15 -7.16 -20.06
C GLU A 59 11.89 -5.76 -19.48
N LYS A 60 11.87 -4.73 -20.34
CA LYS A 60 11.61 -3.35 -19.94
C LYS A 60 10.17 -3.16 -19.44
N GLU A 61 9.19 -3.75 -20.11
CA GLU A 61 7.78 -3.71 -19.70
C GLU A 61 7.56 -4.50 -18.41
N LEU A 62 8.15 -5.70 -18.30
CA LEU A 62 8.06 -6.49 -17.09
C LEU A 62 8.69 -5.76 -15.90
N ASN A 63 9.85 -5.12 -16.10
CA ASN A 63 10.49 -4.26 -15.10
C ASN A 63 9.59 -3.10 -14.67
N TYR A 64 8.93 -2.44 -15.62
CA TYR A 64 7.95 -1.40 -15.33
C TYR A 64 6.79 -1.94 -14.47
N TYR A 65 6.20 -3.07 -14.83
CA TYR A 65 5.11 -3.69 -14.06
C TYR A 65 5.54 -4.10 -12.65
N VAL A 66 6.70 -4.74 -12.49
CA VAL A 66 7.23 -5.13 -11.16
C VAL A 66 7.40 -3.90 -10.26
N ARG A 67 7.93 -2.80 -10.81
CA ARG A 67 8.07 -1.54 -10.06
C ARG A 67 6.70 -0.98 -9.66
N LYS A 68 5.73 -0.96 -10.58
CA LYS A 68 4.38 -0.46 -10.31
C LYS A 68 3.62 -1.31 -9.30
N LEU A 69 3.77 -2.63 -9.34
CA LEU A 69 3.22 -3.52 -8.32
C LEU A 69 3.86 -3.27 -6.94
N GLY A 70 5.16 -2.94 -6.89
CA GLY A 70 5.83 -2.50 -5.67
C GLY A 70 5.14 -1.29 -5.04
N HIS A 71 4.90 -0.24 -5.82
CA HIS A 71 4.21 0.96 -5.32
C HIS A 71 2.76 0.68 -4.89
N VAL A 72 2.02 -0.12 -5.65
CA VAL A 72 0.67 -0.58 -5.25
C VAL A 72 0.72 -1.26 -3.87
N LEU A 73 1.71 -2.11 -3.60
CA LEU A 73 1.88 -2.77 -2.30
C LEU A 73 2.30 -1.79 -1.19
N GLU A 74 3.19 -0.84 -1.48
CA GLU A 74 3.62 0.21 -0.54
C GLU A 74 2.42 0.99 -0.01
N TYR A 75 1.56 1.49 -0.90
CA TYR A 75 0.38 2.27 -0.52
C TYR A 75 -0.75 1.42 0.05
N PHE A 76 -0.86 0.15 -0.36
CA PHE A 76 -1.75 -0.81 0.29
C PHE A 76 -1.41 -0.97 1.78
N ILE A 77 -0.14 -1.23 2.10
CA ILE A 77 0.32 -1.42 3.48
C ILE A 77 0.18 -0.12 4.28
N LEU A 78 0.58 1.02 3.71
CA LEU A 78 0.43 2.33 4.34
C LEU A 78 -1.03 2.60 4.74
N THR A 79 -1.98 2.32 3.84
CA THR A 79 -3.41 2.52 4.07
C THR A 79 -3.92 1.65 5.23
N ILE A 80 -3.44 0.41 5.35
CA ILE A 80 -3.79 -0.48 6.47
C ILE A 80 -3.28 0.11 7.80
N PHE A 81 -2.05 0.63 7.85
CA PHE A 81 -1.51 1.25 9.06
C PHE A 81 -2.26 2.52 9.45
N ILE A 82 -2.60 3.37 8.48
CA ILE A 82 -3.41 4.57 8.72
C ILE A 82 -4.81 4.19 9.21
N LEU A 83 -5.48 3.22 8.60
CA LEU A 83 -6.77 2.73 9.09
C LEU A 83 -6.66 2.17 10.51
N GLY A 84 -5.60 1.44 10.82
CA GLY A 84 -5.29 0.94 12.15
C GLY A 84 -5.16 2.07 13.18
N LEU A 85 -4.41 3.12 12.83
CA LEU A 85 -4.28 4.34 13.64
C LEU A 85 -5.64 5.01 13.86
N LEU A 86 -6.39 5.28 12.79
CA LEU A 86 -7.68 5.95 12.85
C LEU A 86 -8.69 5.18 13.68
N LYS A 87 -8.64 3.84 13.70
CA LYS A 87 -9.50 3.01 14.56
C LYS A 87 -9.27 3.23 16.06
N THR A 88 -8.10 3.74 16.47
CA THR A 88 -7.80 4.12 17.87
C THR A 88 -8.39 5.48 18.26
N LEU A 89 -8.97 6.21 17.31
CA LEU A 89 -9.60 7.51 17.52
C LEU A 89 -11.12 7.37 17.61
N SER A 90 -11.74 8.24 18.40
CA SER A 90 -13.19 8.35 18.59
C SER A 90 -13.86 9.09 17.42
N ILE A 91 -13.64 8.58 16.20
CA ILE A 91 -14.19 9.09 14.94
C ILE A 91 -15.21 8.06 14.41
N ASP A 92 -16.28 8.50 13.74
CA ASP A 92 -17.20 7.56 13.09
C ASP A 92 -16.50 6.77 11.98
N ILE A 93 -16.91 5.51 11.84
CA ILE A 93 -16.33 4.58 10.88
C ILE A 93 -16.37 5.11 9.44
N LYS A 94 -17.46 5.80 9.05
CA LYS A 94 -17.61 6.41 7.71
C LYS A 94 -16.51 7.43 7.40
N TYR A 95 -16.10 8.23 8.38
CA TYR A 95 -15.05 9.23 8.20
C TYR A 95 -13.66 8.60 8.23
N LYS A 96 -13.47 7.48 8.95
CA LYS A 96 -12.18 6.77 9.01
C LYS A 96 -11.72 6.28 7.63
N TYR A 97 -12.63 5.69 6.84
CA TYR A 97 -12.29 5.23 5.50
C TYR A 97 -11.97 6.40 4.55
N GLY A 98 -12.77 7.47 4.58
CA GLY A 98 -12.51 8.67 3.77
C GLY A 98 -11.20 9.36 4.15
N LEU A 99 -10.91 9.47 5.46
CA LEU A 99 -9.67 10.07 5.94
C LEU A 99 -8.45 9.20 5.61
N ALA A 100 -8.56 7.88 5.72
CA ALA A 100 -7.49 6.97 5.32
C ALA A 100 -7.18 7.08 3.82
N TYR A 101 -8.22 7.15 2.98
CA TYR A 101 -8.05 7.41 1.55
C TYR A 101 -7.31 8.72 1.32
N PHE A 102 -7.83 9.83 1.86
CA PHE A 102 -7.26 11.17 1.64
C PHE A 102 -5.82 11.31 2.12
N ILE A 103 -5.49 10.79 3.30
CA ILE A 103 -4.12 10.82 3.82
C ILE A 103 -3.20 10.00 2.92
N SER A 104 -3.59 8.77 2.57
CA SER A 104 -2.76 7.88 1.75
C SER A 104 -2.54 8.42 0.33
N THR A 105 -3.59 8.99 -0.29
CA THR A 105 -3.48 9.63 -1.61
C THR A 105 -2.58 10.86 -1.55
N THR A 106 -2.64 11.63 -0.45
CA THR A 106 -1.73 12.76 -0.23
C THR A 106 -0.29 12.29 -0.13
N CYS A 107 -0.02 11.18 0.58
CA CYS A 107 1.30 10.57 0.62
C CYS A 107 1.78 10.12 -0.78
N ALA A 108 0.90 9.54 -1.60
CA ALA A 108 1.23 9.16 -2.98
C ALA A 108 1.58 10.36 -3.87
N ILE A 109 0.80 11.46 -3.74
CA ILE A 109 1.10 12.71 -4.44
C ILE A 109 2.46 13.28 -4.01
N LEU A 110 2.75 13.29 -2.70
CA LEU A 110 4.01 13.79 -2.17
C LEU A 110 5.20 12.93 -2.60
N ASP A 111 5.01 11.62 -2.70
CA ASP A 111 6.03 10.73 -3.18
C ASP A 111 6.34 10.95 -4.66
N GLU A 112 5.31 11.04 -5.50
CA GLU A 112 5.50 11.31 -6.93
C GLU A 112 6.15 12.69 -7.16
N TYR A 113 5.76 13.67 -6.34
CA TYR A 113 6.43 14.97 -6.31
C TYR A 113 7.90 14.84 -5.90
N ASN A 114 8.22 14.05 -4.86
CA ASN A 114 9.60 13.79 -4.45
C ASN A 114 10.42 13.13 -5.58
N GLN A 115 9.81 12.20 -6.34
CA GLN A 115 10.48 11.54 -7.47
C GLN A 115 10.87 12.52 -8.59
N THR A 116 10.16 13.65 -8.77
CA THR A 116 10.55 14.66 -9.76
C THR A 116 11.93 15.28 -9.50
N PHE A 117 12.42 15.21 -8.26
CA PHE A 117 13.76 15.70 -7.89
C PHE A 117 14.85 14.63 -8.02
N VAL A 118 14.48 13.38 -8.36
CA VAL A 118 15.41 12.25 -8.46
C VAL A 118 15.85 12.07 -9.91
N ILE A 119 17.16 12.08 -10.14
CA ILE A 119 17.73 11.93 -11.49
C ILE A 119 17.30 10.60 -12.12
N GLY A 120 16.73 10.68 -13.32
CA GLY A 120 16.28 9.51 -14.09
C GLY A 120 14.93 8.95 -13.65
N ARG A 121 14.13 9.73 -12.90
CA ARG A 121 12.70 9.46 -12.69
C ARG A 121 11.86 10.59 -13.28
N ASP A 122 10.75 10.22 -13.90
CA ASP A 122 9.73 11.17 -14.35
C ASP A 122 8.56 11.07 -13.38
N GLY A 123 8.19 12.19 -12.75
CA GLY A 123 6.93 12.25 -12.01
C GLY A 123 5.74 12.26 -12.97
N ARG A 124 4.84 11.27 -12.89
CA ARG A 124 3.68 11.11 -13.77
C ARG A 124 2.40 11.04 -12.95
N ILE A 125 1.40 11.80 -13.39
CA ILE A 125 0.06 11.77 -12.79
C ILE A 125 -0.56 10.35 -12.88
N THR A 126 -0.23 9.59 -13.93
CA THR A 126 -0.65 8.19 -14.09
C THR A 126 -0.20 7.30 -12.95
N ASP A 127 0.93 7.61 -12.33
CA ASP A 127 1.53 6.78 -11.29
C ASP A 127 0.77 6.95 -9.96
N ILE A 128 0.28 8.17 -9.69
CA ILE A 128 -0.64 8.45 -8.58
C ILE A 128 -1.93 7.62 -8.72
N PHE A 129 -2.46 7.45 -9.94
CA PHE A 129 -3.65 6.61 -10.15
C PHE A 129 -3.37 5.13 -9.89
N ILE A 130 -2.20 4.64 -10.30
CA ILE A 130 -1.77 3.27 -10.02
C ILE A 130 -1.64 3.06 -8.52
N ASP A 131 -1.02 3.97 -7.78
CA ASP A 131 -0.85 3.89 -6.33
C ASP A 131 -2.19 3.87 -5.59
N ASN A 132 -3.16 4.64 -6.10
CA ASN A 132 -4.53 4.62 -5.59
C ASN A 132 -5.21 3.24 -5.74
N LEU A 133 -4.80 2.38 -6.68
CA LEU A 133 -5.29 1.00 -6.73
C LEU A 133 -4.91 0.23 -5.46
N GLY A 134 -3.70 0.44 -4.94
CA GLY A 134 -3.25 -0.13 -3.67
C GLY A 134 -4.07 0.38 -2.49
N ILE A 135 -4.29 1.69 -2.44
CA ILE A 135 -5.10 2.35 -1.42
C ILE A 135 -6.52 1.79 -1.41
N VAL A 136 -7.22 1.81 -2.56
CA VAL A 136 -8.59 1.31 -2.69
C VAL A 136 -8.67 -0.17 -2.35
N SER A 137 -7.72 -0.98 -2.81
CA SER A 137 -7.67 -2.41 -2.49
C SER A 137 -7.58 -2.66 -0.99
N ALA A 138 -6.76 -1.90 -0.26
CA ALA A 138 -6.67 -1.99 1.20
C ALA A 138 -8.00 -1.63 1.87
N LEU A 139 -8.65 -0.55 1.45
CA LEU A 139 -9.94 -0.13 2.00
C LEU A 139 -11.02 -1.20 1.77
N VAL A 140 -11.10 -1.76 0.57
CA VAL A 140 -12.07 -2.81 0.21
C VAL A 140 -11.84 -4.07 1.03
N ILE A 141 -10.60 -4.58 1.08
CA ILE A 141 -10.28 -5.81 1.82
C ILE A 141 -10.58 -5.65 3.31
N VAL A 142 -10.18 -4.52 3.92
CA VAL A 142 -10.48 -4.25 5.33
C VAL A 142 -11.98 -4.14 5.56
N SER A 143 -12.73 -3.52 4.64
CA SER A 143 -14.19 -3.40 4.73
C SER A 143 -14.88 -4.77 4.69
N ILE A 144 -14.52 -5.63 3.73
CA ILE A 144 -15.02 -7.00 3.62
C ILE A 144 -14.76 -7.76 4.92
N PHE A 145 -13.52 -7.69 5.43
CA PHE A 145 -13.17 -8.36 6.68
C PHE A 145 -14.02 -7.89 7.87
N HIS A 146 -14.33 -6.59 7.96
CA HIS A 146 -15.22 -6.07 9.02
C HIS A 146 -16.66 -6.59 8.87
N LEU A 147 -17.17 -6.66 7.65
CA LEU A 147 -18.51 -7.21 7.37
C LEU A 147 -18.59 -8.70 7.72
N LEU A 148 -17.57 -9.48 7.37
CA LEU A 148 -17.49 -10.91 7.70
C LEU A 148 -17.43 -11.14 9.21
N GLN A 149 -16.68 -10.33 9.97
CA GLN A 149 -16.66 -10.43 11.43
C GLN A 149 -18.02 -10.06 12.07
N GLY A 150 -18.73 -9.09 11.51
CA GLY A 150 -20.06 -8.69 11.98
C GLY A 150 -21.09 -9.81 11.80
N THR A 151 -21.09 -10.45 10.63
CA THR A 151 -22.01 -11.58 10.32
C THR A 151 -21.73 -12.81 11.18
N ILE A 152 -20.45 -13.16 11.44
CA ILE A 152 -20.09 -14.26 12.33
C ILE A 152 -20.60 -14.01 13.76
N LYS A 153 -20.36 -12.80 14.31
CA LYS A 153 -20.83 -12.43 15.67
C LYS A 153 -22.36 -12.44 15.81
N TRP A 154 -23.09 -12.09 14.76
CA TRP A 154 -24.55 -12.17 14.74
C TRP A 154 -25.01 -13.63 14.81
N LYS A 155 -24.41 -14.52 14.02
CA LYS A 155 -24.76 -15.94 13.98
C LYS A 155 -24.49 -16.67 15.31
N THR A 156 -23.43 -16.29 16.03
CA THR A 156 -23.13 -16.85 17.36
C THR A 156 -24.06 -16.37 18.46
N LYS A 157 -24.60 -15.14 18.37
CA LYS A 157 -25.54 -14.59 19.37
C LYS A 157 -27.00 -14.94 19.08
N GLY A 158 -27.36 -15.15 17.82
CA GLY A 158 -28.73 -15.49 17.40
C GLY A 158 -29.06 -16.98 17.47
N GLY A 159 -28.11 -17.83 17.86
CA GLY A 159 -28.29 -19.29 18.03
C GLY A 159 -28.44 -19.74 19.49
N GLU A 160 -28.49 -18.82 20.45
CA GLU A 160 -28.71 -19.09 21.89
C GLU A 160 -30.16 -18.78 22.33
N LEU A 161 -31.12 -18.73 21.40
CA LEU A 161 -32.55 -18.54 21.68
C LEU A 161 -33.34 -19.82 21.45
#